data_AF-A0A7Y8HUR6-F1
#
_entry.id   AF-A0A7Y8HUR6-F1
#
_cell.length_a   1.000
_cell.length_b   1.000
_cell.length_c   1.000
_cell.angle_alpha   90.00
_cell.angle_beta   90.00
_cell.angle_gamma   90.00
#
_symmetry.space_group_name_H-M   'P 1'
#
loop_
_entity.id
_entity.type
_entity.pdbx_description
1 polymer ?
#
loop_
_entity_poly.entity_id
_entity_poly.type
_entity_poly.pdbx_seq_one_letter_code
_entity_poly.pdbx_strand_id
1 'polypeptide(L)'
;MPLTYIDIEKQKTWRIGIFFLILLIMYFLATTALIQGIFLLFPVYFMKTGSIFLFVNPFYLLGIFGFSLIIAAIHFWFSAADAVQTVMNNLEAIPPDPEDGIHRRLKNIVDEIHVVTGYEKKIHCMVIPTLSMNAIAVADLKGNAAIAITEGLLSRLTRSQTEAVVAHEAYHILSGDCMETTVATSLFGMYAAMLDKLQDLGEEDKRGLHPAFLFFWILVKFSQILSMLISREREYRADAASVRMTRNPLAMAEALHLIGRNWRGAGLIGSGLEMLCIINPQKNELDEYEGFWSNLMSTHPPIKKRIEILLNMVHVSMADMDRRLNSESKTPVFSTGMYKQYYALDQKNQWQGPYTAEELFTLSWLLPMTWIKSDKETGVERASENPLFGLMFKNQINKSKREPSAFQCPLCRQPLIEIPYERTKVYQCIFCRGTLVEDTRIPRIIVRKEKECAERIKLLARAIIADNQKKFTIKKLKGKDVIARALTLCPKCKNPMLRTFYSLAYLIEIDHCKICNITWFEADELEMLQCVIENKITAQFDLLKEDVLI
;
A
#
# COMPACT_ATOMS: atom_id res chain seq x y z
N MET A 1 -22.61 -22.13 -24.89
CA MET A 1 -21.41 -21.89 -25.74
C MET A 1 -20.58 -20.81 -25.07
N PRO A 2 -19.26 -20.71 -25.29
CA PRO A 2 -18.56 -19.45 -25.05
C PRO A 2 -19.24 -18.34 -25.87
N LEU A 3 -19.32 -17.12 -25.31
CA LEU A 3 -19.82 -15.97 -26.05
C LEU A 3 -18.90 -15.68 -27.25
N THR A 4 -19.46 -15.32 -28.41
CA THR A 4 -18.64 -14.83 -29.51
C THR A 4 -18.15 -13.41 -29.22
N TYR A 5 -17.10 -12.97 -29.92
CA TYR A 5 -16.63 -11.58 -29.84
C TYR A 5 -17.77 -10.57 -30.10
N ILE A 6 -18.66 -10.88 -31.05
CA ILE A 6 -19.82 -10.06 -31.41
C ILE A 6 -20.85 -10.01 -30.26
N ASP A 7 -21.06 -11.12 -29.54
CA ASP A 7 -21.94 -11.13 -28.36
C ASP A 7 -21.37 -10.27 -27.22
N ILE A 8 -20.04 -10.28 -27.04
CA ILE A 8 -19.33 -9.49 -26.04
C ILE A 8 -19.45 -7.99 -26.38
N GLU A 9 -19.13 -7.56 -27.60
CA GLU A 9 -19.27 -6.16 -28.03
C GLU A 9 -20.72 -5.65 -27.95
N LYS A 10 -21.69 -6.50 -28.28
CA LYS A 10 -23.11 -6.17 -28.21
C LYS A 10 -23.60 -5.99 -26.77
N GLN A 11 -23.16 -6.83 -25.84
CA GLN A 11 -23.45 -6.66 -24.41
C GLN A 11 -22.76 -5.40 -23.86
N LYS A 12 -21.49 -5.19 -24.20
CA LYS A 12 -20.69 -4.01 -23.81
C LYS A 12 -21.36 -2.70 -24.23
N THR A 13 -21.75 -2.59 -25.50
CA THR A 13 -22.44 -1.41 -26.04
C THR A 13 -23.76 -1.14 -25.31
N TRP A 14 -24.54 -2.18 -25.01
CA TRP A 14 -25.82 -2.05 -24.30
C TRP A 14 -25.65 -1.59 -22.84
N ARG A 15 -24.72 -2.18 -22.09
CA ARG A 15 -24.44 -1.82 -20.69
C ARG A 15 -23.90 -0.39 -20.56
N ILE A 16 -23.00 0.02 -21.46
CA ILE A 16 -22.49 1.40 -21.53
C ILE A 16 -23.63 2.39 -21.82
N GLY A 17 -24.56 2.02 -22.72
CA GLY A 17 -25.79 2.79 -22.95
C GLY A 17 -26.67 2.95 -21.71
N ILE A 18 -26.74 1.93 -20.84
CA ILE A 18 -27.44 2.03 -19.55
C ILE A 18 -26.75 3.01 -18.60
N PHE A 19 -25.41 2.97 -18.49
CA PHE A 19 -24.68 3.95 -17.66
C PHE A 19 -24.88 5.39 -18.17
N PHE A 20 -24.88 5.60 -19.49
CA PHE A 20 -25.20 6.90 -20.08
C PHE A 20 -26.63 7.35 -19.79
N LEU A 21 -27.62 6.45 -19.88
CA LEU A 21 -29.02 6.73 -19.56
C LEU A 21 -29.21 7.10 -18.08
N ILE A 22 -28.54 6.40 -17.15
CA ILE A 22 -28.54 6.71 -15.72
C ILE A 22 -27.92 8.10 -15.48
N LEU A 23 -26.80 8.41 -16.13
CA LEU A 23 -26.14 9.72 -16.04
C LEU A 23 -27.05 10.85 -16.55
N LEU A 24 -27.74 10.63 -17.67
CA LEU A 24 -28.70 11.57 -18.25
C LEU A 24 -29.89 11.83 -17.31
N ILE A 25 -30.48 10.77 -16.75
CA ILE A 25 -31.57 10.86 -15.77
C ILE A 25 -31.13 11.62 -14.51
N MET A 26 -29.91 11.35 -14.03
CA MET A 26 -29.33 12.05 -12.88
C MET A 26 -29.13 13.55 -13.17
N TYR A 27 -28.59 13.93 -14.33
CA TYR A 27 -28.45 15.35 -14.71
C TYR A 27 -29.81 16.04 -14.89
N PHE A 28 -30.79 15.37 -15.48
CA PHE A 28 -32.14 15.89 -15.62
C PHE A 28 -32.77 16.16 -14.25
N LEU A 29 -32.69 15.20 -13.32
CA LEU A 29 -33.29 15.35 -12.00
C LEU A 29 -32.53 16.36 -11.12
N ALA A 30 -31.19 16.42 -11.21
CA ALA A 30 -30.38 17.43 -10.53
C ALA A 30 -30.65 18.85 -11.04
N THR A 31 -30.77 19.06 -12.36
CA THR A 31 -31.08 20.38 -12.93
C THR A 31 -32.50 20.82 -12.62
N THR A 32 -33.50 19.92 -12.70
CA THR A 32 -34.87 20.25 -12.26
C THR A 32 -34.93 20.62 -10.77
N ALA A 33 -34.22 19.90 -9.90
CA ALA A 33 -34.20 20.17 -8.46
C ALA A 33 -33.50 21.50 -8.14
N LEU A 34 -32.40 21.83 -8.83
CA LEU A 34 -31.70 23.10 -8.67
C LEU A 34 -32.58 24.29 -9.08
N ILE A 35 -33.30 24.18 -10.19
CA ILE A 35 -34.25 25.21 -10.66
C ILE A 35 -35.40 25.37 -9.65
N GLN A 36 -35.94 24.26 -9.11
CA GLN A 36 -36.95 24.31 -8.05
C GLN A 36 -36.42 24.96 -6.76
N GLY A 37 -35.17 24.71 -6.38
CA GLY A 37 -34.52 25.37 -5.24
C GLY A 37 -34.42 26.89 -5.41
N ILE A 38 -34.02 27.36 -6.60
CA ILE A 38 -34.01 28.80 -6.93
C ILE A 38 -35.43 29.39 -6.86
N PHE A 39 -36.45 28.66 -7.34
CA PHE A 39 -37.84 29.10 -7.27
C PHE A 39 -38.33 29.28 -5.82
N LEU A 40 -38.00 28.33 -4.94
CA LEU A 40 -38.36 28.37 -3.51
C LEU A 40 -37.68 29.52 -2.74
N LEU A 41 -36.52 30.01 -3.21
CA LEU A 41 -35.84 31.17 -2.63
C LEU A 41 -36.47 32.52 -3.05
N PHE A 42 -37.19 32.59 -4.18
CA PHE A 42 -37.74 33.83 -4.73
C PHE A 42 -39.25 33.76 -5.10
N PRO A 43 -40.14 33.18 -4.27
CA PRO A 43 -41.52 32.87 -4.65
C PRO A 43 -42.33 34.12 -5.05
N VAL A 44 -42.16 35.24 -4.34
CA VAL A 44 -42.89 36.50 -4.61
C VAL A 44 -42.56 37.08 -6.00
N TYR A 45 -41.33 36.89 -6.48
CA TYR A 45 -40.90 37.33 -7.80
C TYR A 45 -41.55 36.51 -8.92
N PHE A 46 -41.55 35.18 -8.76
CA PHE A 46 -42.16 34.26 -9.74
C PHE A 46 -43.70 34.28 -9.73
N MET A 47 -44.33 34.58 -8.58
CA MET A 47 -45.77 34.86 -8.51
C MET A 47 -46.15 36.10 -9.31
N LYS A 48 -45.40 37.21 -9.18
CA LYS A 48 -45.65 38.46 -9.93
C LYS A 48 -45.52 38.34 -11.45
N THR A 49 -44.70 37.40 -11.92
CA THR A 49 -44.39 37.18 -13.34
C THR A 49 -45.25 36.08 -13.98
N GLY A 50 -46.21 35.49 -13.24
CA GLY A 50 -47.09 34.42 -13.72
C GLY A 50 -46.36 33.09 -13.98
N SER A 51 -45.08 32.99 -13.60
CA SER A 51 -44.16 31.92 -14.02
C SER A 51 -44.45 30.54 -13.42
N ILE A 52 -45.44 30.41 -12.53
CA ILE A 52 -45.88 29.12 -11.94
C ILE A 52 -46.19 28.08 -13.02
N PHE A 53 -46.78 28.49 -14.15
CA PHE A 53 -47.17 27.59 -15.24
C PHE A 53 -46.00 27.12 -16.15
N LEU A 54 -44.78 27.66 -16.00
CA LEU A 54 -43.63 27.22 -16.81
C LEU A 54 -43.24 25.76 -16.55
N PHE A 55 -43.45 25.24 -15.34
CA PHE A 55 -43.00 23.90 -14.97
C PHE A 55 -43.84 22.75 -15.54
N VAL A 56 -45.08 23.04 -15.98
CA VAL A 56 -45.95 22.08 -16.69
C VAL A 56 -45.82 22.24 -18.21
N ASN A 57 -45.06 23.23 -18.69
CA ASN A 57 -44.90 23.50 -20.10
C ASN A 57 -43.94 22.48 -20.76
N PRO A 58 -44.38 21.69 -21.76
CA PRO A 58 -43.54 20.68 -22.40
C PRO A 58 -42.25 21.25 -23.01
N PHE A 59 -42.29 22.48 -23.53
CA PHE A 59 -41.11 23.14 -24.11
C PHE A 59 -40.04 23.47 -23.07
N TYR A 60 -40.44 23.74 -21.81
CA TYR A 60 -39.49 24.01 -20.72
C TYR A 60 -38.81 22.72 -20.26
N LEU A 61 -39.58 21.63 -20.11
CA LEU A 61 -39.04 20.30 -19.81
C LEU A 61 -38.12 19.79 -20.94
N LEU A 62 -38.47 20.03 -22.20
CA LEU A 62 -37.63 19.73 -23.36
C LEU A 62 -36.30 20.51 -23.32
N GLY A 63 -36.33 21.79 -22.92
CA GLY A 63 -35.14 22.61 -22.74
C GLY A 63 -34.21 22.07 -21.64
N ILE A 64 -34.75 21.70 -20.48
CA ILE A 64 -33.98 21.09 -19.38
C ILE A 64 -33.41 19.73 -19.80
N PHE A 65 -34.18 18.91 -20.53
CA PHE A 65 -33.71 17.64 -21.07
C PHE A 65 -32.57 17.83 -22.08
N GLY A 66 -32.70 18.77 -23.02
CA GLY A 66 -31.64 19.08 -23.99
C GLY A 66 -30.36 19.59 -23.33
N PHE A 67 -30.47 20.48 -22.34
CA PHE A 67 -29.34 20.95 -21.54
C PHE A 67 -28.66 19.80 -20.76
N SER A 68 -29.46 18.94 -20.13
CA SER A 68 -28.98 17.77 -19.41
C SER A 68 -28.32 16.74 -20.33
N LEU A 69 -28.82 16.58 -21.56
CA LEU A 69 -28.23 15.72 -22.59
C LEU A 69 -26.86 16.23 -23.04
N ILE A 70 -26.70 17.55 -23.23
CA ILE A 70 -25.41 18.17 -23.57
C ILE A 70 -24.41 17.96 -22.43
N ILE A 71 -24.79 18.21 -21.18
CA ILE A 71 -23.91 18.02 -20.02
C ILE A 71 -23.57 16.54 -19.83
N ALA A 72 -24.54 15.63 -19.94
CA ALA A 72 -24.31 14.19 -19.83
C ALA A 72 -23.38 13.68 -20.93
N ALA A 73 -23.54 14.16 -22.18
CA ALA A 73 -22.64 13.81 -23.29
C ALA A 73 -21.20 14.32 -23.06
N ILE A 74 -21.04 15.57 -22.58
CA ILE A 74 -19.72 16.13 -22.27
C ILE A 74 -19.06 15.37 -21.12
N HIS A 75 -19.75 15.16 -19.99
CA HIS A 75 -19.19 14.43 -18.85
C HIS A 75 -18.88 12.97 -19.24
N PHE A 76 -19.79 12.28 -19.93
CA PHE A 76 -19.55 10.93 -20.41
C PHE A 76 -18.32 10.86 -21.32
N TRP A 77 -18.19 11.78 -22.28
CA TRP A 77 -17.03 11.82 -23.16
C TRP A 77 -15.72 11.96 -22.36
N PHE A 78 -15.58 12.98 -21.50
CA PHE A 78 -14.34 13.18 -20.74
C PHE A 78 -14.04 12.02 -19.78
N SER A 79 -15.03 11.54 -19.01
CA SER A 79 -14.82 10.47 -18.03
C SER A 79 -14.61 9.09 -18.65
N ALA A 80 -15.08 8.82 -19.87
CA ALA A 80 -14.88 7.54 -20.55
C ALA A 80 -13.70 7.55 -21.55
N ALA A 81 -13.26 8.74 -22.01
CA ALA A 81 -12.16 8.90 -22.95
C ALA A 81 -10.77 8.79 -22.30
N ASP A 82 -10.62 9.20 -21.03
CA ASP A 82 -9.33 9.24 -20.31
C ASP A 82 -9.37 8.48 -18.98
N ALA A 83 -10.31 7.54 -18.87
CA ALA A 83 -10.65 6.79 -17.65
C ALA A 83 -9.44 6.07 -17.02
N VAL A 84 -8.53 5.52 -17.84
CA VAL A 84 -7.29 4.87 -17.37
C VAL A 84 -6.40 5.85 -16.61
N GLN A 85 -6.19 7.06 -17.13
CA GLN A 85 -5.34 8.06 -16.47
C GLN A 85 -5.99 8.56 -15.18
N THR A 86 -7.31 8.78 -15.19
CA THR A 86 -8.07 9.18 -14.00
C THR A 86 -7.94 8.15 -12.87
N VAL A 87 -8.13 6.86 -13.17
CA VAL A 87 -8.00 5.80 -12.17
C VAL A 87 -6.55 5.62 -11.70
N MET A 88 -5.56 5.66 -12.59
CA MET A 88 -4.14 5.55 -12.20
C MET A 88 -3.70 6.71 -11.30
N ASN A 89 -4.15 7.93 -11.59
CA ASN A 89 -3.89 9.09 -10.73
C ASN A 89 -4.54 8.92 -9.34
N ASN A 90 -5.79 8.47 -9.29
CA ASN A 90 -6.52 8.24 -8.03
C ASN A 90 -5.94 7.10 -7.16
N LEU A 91 -5.13 6.22 -7.76
CA LEU A 91 -4.42 5.14 -7.09
C LEU A 91 -2.95 5.50 -6.73
N GLU A 92 -2.51 6.72 -7.03
CA GLU A 92 -1.09 7.13 -6.95
C GLU A 92 -0.14 6.16 -7.68
N ALA A 93 -0.61 5.56 -8.78
CA ALA A 93 0.10 4.50 -9.48
C ALA A 93 1.30 5.07 -10.28
N ILE A 94 2.47 4.48 -10.06
CA ILE A 94 3.74 4.88 -10.66
C ILE A 94 4.25 3.85 -11.68
N PRO A 95 5.05 4.25 -12.68
CA PRO A 95 5.71 3.28 -13.56
C PRO A 95 6.72 2.42 -12.78
N PRO A 96 6.94 1.15 -13.18
CA PRO A 96 7.92 0.26 -12.54
C PRO A 96 9.35 0.81 -12.63
N ASP A 97 10.05 0.84 -11.50
CA ASP A 97 11.45 1.27 -11.41
C ASP A 97 12.34 0.30 -12.22
N PRO A 98 13.13 0.77 -13.20
CA PRO A 98 14.02 -0.10 -13.96
C PRO A 98 15.13 -0.71 -13.10
N GLU A 99 15.54 -0.09 -11.99
CA GLU A 99 16.64 -0.54 -11.14
C GLU A 99 16.21 -1.54 -10.05
N ASP A 100 14.91 -1.64 -9.71
CA ASP A 100 14.40 -2.70 -8.83
C ASP A 100 14.17 -4.00 -9.62
N GLY A 101 14.86 -5.08 -9.22
CA GLY A 101 14.72 -6.39 -9.84
C GLY A 101 13.32 -6.99 -9.76
N ILE A 102 12.50 -6.61 -8.77
CA ILE A 102 11.10 -7.04 -8.62
C ILE A 102 10.22 -6.30 -9.63
N HIS A 103 10.42 -4.98 -9.80
CA HIS A 103 9.70 -4.18 -10.79
C HIS A 103 10.09 -4.57 -12.21
N ARG A 104 11.37 -4.88 -12.45
CA ARG A 104 11.87 -5.47 -13.70
C ARG A 104 11.23 -6.84 -13.97
N ARG A 105 11.09 -7.70 -12.94
CA ARG A 105 10.36 -8.99 -13.05
C ARG A 105 8.89 -8.79 -13.42
N LEU A 106 8.20 -7.85 -12.77
CA LEU A 106 6.80 -7.53 -13.08
C LEU A 106 6.66 -7.05 -14.53
N LYS A 107 7.48 -6.09 -14.96
CA LYS A 107 7.44 -5.57 -16.32
C LYS A 107 7.60 -6.68 -17.35
N ASN A 108 8.58 -7.58 -17.17
CA ASN A 108 8.77 -8.73 -18.04
C ASN A 108 7.51 -9.62 -18.09
N ILE A 109 6.91 -9.94 -16.93
CA ILE A 109 5.65 -10.72 -16.86
C ILE A 109 4.51 -10.03 -17.62
N VAL A 110 4.35 -8.70 -17.49
CA VAL A 110 3.29 -7.96 -18.21
C VAL A 110 3.56 -7.92 -19.72
N ASP A 111 4.81 -7.71 -20.14
CA ASP A 111 5.21 -7.76 -21.55
C ASP A 111 5.02 -9.18 -22.13
N GLU A 112 5.32 -10.25 -21.38
CA GLU A 112 5.09 -11.65 -21.74
C GLU A 112 3.59 -11.98 -21.90
N ILE A 113 2.77 -11.66 -20.90
CA ILE A 113 1.31 -11.94 -20.93
C ILE A 113 0.62 -11.09 -22.00
N HIS A 114 1.06 -9.85 -22.24
CA HIS A 114 0.55 -9.01 -23.32
C HIS A 114 0.71 -9.69 -24.69
N VAL A 115 1.85 -10.33 -24.97
CA VAL A 115 2.05 -11.14 -26.19
C VAL A 115 1.09 -12.35 -26.23
N VAL A 116 0.84 -13.01 -25.09
CA VAL A 116 -0.10 -14.15 -25.01
C VAL A 116 -1.56 -13.74 -25.24
N THR A 117 -1.97 -12.52 -24.86
CA THR A 117 -3.34 -12.03 -25.11
C THR A 117 -3.61 -11.63 -26.55
N GLY A 118 -2.58 -11.28 -27.33
CA GLY A 118 -2.73 -10.74 -28.68
C GLY A 118 -3.45 -9.37 -28.75
N TYR A 119 -3.54 -8.64 -27.63
CA TYR A 119 -4.22 -7.35 -27.56
C TYR A 119 -3.48 -6.29 -28.40
N GLU A 120 -4.21 -5.56 -29.25
CA GLU A 120 -3.62 -4.71 -30.31
C GLU A 120 -2.79 -3.52 -29.78
N LYS A 121 -3.13 -3.01 -28.59
CA LYS A 121 -2.49 -1.86 -27.97
C LYS A 121 -1.65 -2.29 -26.77
N LYS A 122 -0.61 -1.53 -26.45
CA LYS A 122 0.26 -1.88 -25.33
C LYS A 122 -0.50 -1.83 -24.00
N ILE A 123 -0.46 -2.92 -23.26
CA ILE A 123 -0.88 -2.95 -21.85
C ILE A 123 0.21 -2.26 -21.03
N HIS A 124 -0.14 -1.18 -20.33
CA HIS A 124 0.79 -0.44 -19.49
C HIS A 124 0.97 -1.13 -18.12
N CYS A 125 2.21 -1.46 -17.78
CA CYS A 125 2.58 -1.98 -16.46
C CYS A 125 2.73 -0.81 -15.46
N MET A 126 2.04 -0.87 -14.34
CA MET A 126 2.07 0.14 -13.26
C MET A 126 2.23 -0.52 -11.88
N VAL A 127 2.73 0.23 -10.90
CA VAL A 127 2.91 -0.20 -9.51
C VAL A 127 2.15 0.74 -8.59
N ILE A 128 1.36 0.19 -7.67
CA ILE A 128 0.65 0.95 -6.63
C ILE A 128 1.49 0.91 -5.35
N PRO A 129 1.93 2.05 -4.78
CA PRO A 129 2.89 2.11 -3.66
C PRO A 129 2.28 1.75 -2.29
N THR A 130 1.38 0.77 -2.25
CA THR A 130 0.57 0.38 -1.09
C THR A 130 0.88 -1.02 -0.57
N LEU A 131 0.60 -1.21 0.72
CA LEU A 131 0.89 -2.42 1.49
C LEU A 131 -0.20 -3.50 1.38
N SER A 132 -1.33 -3.17 0.76
CA SER A 132 -2.38 -4.14 0.47
C SER A 132 -1.91 -5.19 -0.54
N MET A 133 -2.58 -6.34 -0.58
CA MET A 133 -2.39 -7.32 -1.64
C MET A 133 -3.51 -7.18 -2.67
N ASN A 134 -3.24 -6.58 -3.82
CA ASN A 134 -4.21 -6.48 -4.91
C ASN A 134 -3.53 -6.30 -6.27
N ALA A 135 -4.29 -6.56 -7.33
CA ALA A 135 -3.99 -6.10 -8.68
C ALA A 135 -5.27 -5.53 -9.29
N ILE A 136 -5.10 -4.67 -10.29
CA ILE A 136 -6.16 -3.89 -10.93
C ILE A 136 -5.91 -3.80 -12.43
N ALA A 137 -6.83 -4.30 -13.24
CA ALA A 137 -6.93 -4.02 -14.67
C ALA A 137 -7.88 -2.85 -14.96
N VAL A 138 -7.47 -1.95 -15.86
CA VAL A 138 -8.32 -0.86 -16.38
C VAL A 138 -8.18 -0.72 -17.89
N ALA A 139 -9.24 -0.21 -18.52
CA ALA A 139 -9.26 0.16 -19.94
C ALA A 139 -10.22 1.32 -20.22
N ASP A 140 -9.98 2.10 -21.28
CA ASP A 140 -10.82 3.22 -21.70
C ASP A 140 -11.46 3.02 -23.10
N LEU A 141 -12.35 3.93 -23.51
CA LEU A 141 -12.97 3.89 -24.85
C LEU A 141 -11.97 4.09 -26.01
N LYS A 142 -10.77 4.62 -25.76
CA LYS A 142 -9.72 4.74 -26.77
C LYS A 142 -8.97 3.42 -26.94
N GLY A 143 -9.21 2.41 -26.10
CA GLY A 143 -8.50 1.14 -26.09
C GLY A 143 -7.10 1.22 -25.48
N ASN A 144 -6.82 2.25 -24.67
CA ASN A 144 -5.65 2.17 -23.80
C ASN A 144 -6.00 1.22 -22.64
N ALA A 145 -5.04 0.44 -22.18
CA ALA A 145 -5.24 -0.48 -21.06
C ALA A 145 -4.01 -0.52 -20.15
N ALA A 146 -4.21 -0.79 -18.87
CA ALA A 146 -3.15 -0.86 -17.88
C ALA A 146 -3.44 -1.93 -16.82
N ILE A 147 -2.38 -2.57 -16.32
CA ILE A 147 -2.39 -3.46 -15.16
C ILE A 147 -1.52 -2.83 -14.09
N ALA A 148 -2.14 -2.47 -12.96
CA ALA A 148 -1.48 -1.95 -11.78
C ALA A 148 -1.43 -3.01 -10.67
N ILE A 149 -0.26 -3.23 -10.08
CA ILE A 149 -0.08 -4.23 -9.01
C ILE A 149 0.49 -3.56 -7.76
N THR A 150 0.00 -3.95 -6.58
CA THR A 150 0.45 -3.38 -5.31
C THR A 150 1.82 -3.89 -4.87
N GLU A 151 2.62 -3.01 -4.27
CA GLU A 151 3.91 -3.35 -3.65
C GLU A 151 3.76 -4.48 -2.60
N GLY A 152 2.65 -4.51 -1.86
CA GLY A 152 2.32 -5.58 -0.91
C GLY A 152 2.15 -6.97 -1.55
N LEU A 153 1.67 -7.05 -2.80
CA LEU A 153 1.54 -8.29 -3.58
C LEU A 153 2.88 -8.69 -4.23
N LEU A 154 3.57 -7.74 -4.87
CA LEU A 154 4.88 -7.98 -5.53
C LEU A 154 5.95 -8.50 -4.56
N SER A 155 5.92 -8.03 -3.31
CA SER A 155 6.84 -8.45 -2.24
C SER A 155 6.58 -9.86 -1.69
N ARG A 156 5.44 -10.49 -2.01
CA ARG A 156 5.02 -11.80 -1.45
C ARG A 156 4.86 -12.90 -2.48
N LEU A 157 4.44 -12.60 -3.70
CA LEU A 157 4.23 -13.63 -4.71
C LEU A 157 5.53 -14.04 -5.41
N THR A 158 5.68 -15.34 -5.66
CA THR A 158 6.73 -15.88 -6.54
C THR A 158 6.50 -15.46 -8.00
N ARG A 159 7.45 -15.73 -8.91
CA ARG A 159 7.32 -15.32 -10.33
C ARG A 159 6.03 -15.87 -10.95
N SER A 160 5.79 -17.17 -10.81
CA SER A 160 4.61 -17.88 -11.34
C SER A 160 3.30 -17.42 -10.70
N GLN A 161 3.32 -17.08 -9.41
CA GLN A 161 2.14 -16.54 -8.71
C GLN A 161 1.80 -15.12 -9.20
N THR A 162 2.79 -14.25 -9.43
CA THR A 162 2.55 -12.95 -10.08
C THR A 162 2.08 -13.11 -11.53
N GLU A 163 2.64 -14.07 -12.27
CA GLU A 163 2.27 -14.36 -13.66
C GLU A 163 0.82 -14.84 -13.78
N ALA A 164 0.37 -15.71 -12.87
CA ALA A 164 -1.02 -16.14 -12.77
C ALA A 164 -1.97 -14.97 -12.46
N VAL A 165 -1.57 -14.05 -11.58
CA VAL A 165 -2.33 -12.82 -11.28
C VAL A 165 -2.40 -11.88 -12.49
N VAL A 166 -1.27 -11.61 -13.16
CA VAL A 166 -1.24 -10.77 -14.37
C VAL A 166 -2.08 -11.37 -15.49
N ALA A 167 -2.07 -12.70 -15.65
CA ALA A 167 -2.91 -13.39 -16.63
C ALA A 167 -4.42 -13.35 -16.31
N HIS A 168 -4.79 -13.29 -15.03
CA HIS A 168 -6.17 -13.07 -14.60
C HIS A 168 -6.62 -11.63 -14.94
N GLU A 169 -5.82 -10.62 -14.58
CA GLU A 169 -6.10 -9.22 -14.91
C GLU A 169 -6.12 -8.95 -16.42
N ALA A 170 -5.22 -9.57 -17.18
CA ALA A 170 -5.18 -9.44 -18.63
C ALA A 170 -6.41 -10.05 -19.33
N TYR A 171 -7.06 -11.06 -18.74
CA TYR A 171 -8.34 -11.55 -19.23
C TYR A 171 -9.46 -10.51 -19.08
N HIS A 172 -9.50 -9.74 -17.99
CA HIS A 172 -10.52 -8.69 -17.79
C HIS A 172 -10.40 -7.54 -18.80
N ILE A 173 -9.21 -7.31 -19.35
CA ILE A 173 -8.97 -6.41 -20.49
C ILE A 173 -9.50 -7.04 -21.78
N LEU A 174 -9.16 -8.31 -22.03
CA LEU A 174 -9.53 -9.04 -23.25
C LEU A 174 -11.05 -9.30 -23.36
N SER A 175 -11.74 -9.53 -22.24
CA SER A 175 -13.21 -9.65 -22.21
C SER A 175 -13.93 -8.31 -22.32
N GLY A 176 -13.22 -7.19 -22.16
CA GLY A 176 -13.77 -5.84 -22.11
C GLY A 176 -14.50 -5.49 -20.81
N ASP A 177 -14.67 -6.44 -19.88
CA ASP A 177 -15.39 -6.22 -18.62
C ASP A 177 -14.72 -5.15 -17.74
N CYS A 178 -13.39 -5.03 -17.77
CA CYS A 178 -12.70 -3.97 -17.02
C CYS A 178 -13.01 -2.56 -17.56
N MET A 179 -13.35 -2.44 -18.85
CA MET A 179 -13.66 -1.14 -19.46
C MET A 179 -15.00 -0.60 -18.95
N GLU A 180 -16.00 -1.48 -18.80
CA GLU A 180 -17.29 -1.12 -18.19
C GLU A 180 -17.13 -0.64 -16.76
N THR A 181 -16.35 -1.36 -15.95
CA THR A 181 -16.10 -0.99 -14.55
C THR A 181 -15.23 0.27 -14.44
N THR A 182 -14.22 0.45 -15.31
CA THR A 182 -13.38 1.67 -15.32
C THR A 182 -14.21 2.90 -15.68
N VAL A 183 -15.08 2.81 -16.70
CA VAL A 183 -15.99 3.90 -17.09
C VAL A 183 -17.00 4.21 -15.98
N ALA A 184 -17.61 3.19 -15.35
CA ALA A 184 -18.52 3.39 -14.22
C ALA A 184 -17.82 4.06 -13.02
N THR A 185 -16.63 3.59 -12.64
CA THR A 185 -15.82 4.20 -11.58
C THR A 185 -15.41 5.64 -11.93
N SER A 186 -15.02 5.93 -13.18
CA SER A 186 -14.66 7.31 -13.57
C SER A 186 -15.87 8.26 -13.67
N LEU A 187 -17.07 7.74 -13.93
CA LEU A 187 -18.32 8.52 -13.93
C LEU A 187 -18.86 8.80 -12.52
N PHE A 188 -18.80 7.82 -11.62
CA PHE A 188 -19.47 7.87 -10.32
C PHE A 188 -18.52 8.02 -9.11
N GLY A 189 -17.21 7.84 -9.29
CA GLY A 189 -16.21 7.92 -8.21
C GLY A 189 -16.08 9.32 -7.59
N MET A 190 -16.16 10.38 -8.40
CA MET A 190 -16.25 11.76 -7.89
C MET A 190 -17.47 11.96 -6.98
N TYR A 191 -18.58 11.30 -7.30
CA TYR A 191 -19.83 11.39 -6.55
C TYR A 191 -19.82 10.55 -5.28
N ALA A 192 -19.12 9.40 -5.26
CA ALA A 192 -18.83 8.65 -4.04
C ALA A 192 -17.96 9.48 -3.07
N ALA A 193 -16.83 10.01 -3.55
CA ALA A 193 -15.94 10.85 -2.73
C ALA A 193 -16.59 12.18 -2.26
N MET A 194 -17.62 12.66 -2.96
CA MET A 194 -18.45 13.78 -2.53
C MET A 194 -19.48 13.36 -1.47
N LEU A 195 -20.12 12.18 -1.61
CA LEU A 195 -21.05 11.64 -0.62
C LEU A 195 -20.36 11.35 0.72
N ASP A 196 -19.15 10.79 0.70
CA ASP A 196 -18.40 10.47 1.93
C ASP A 196 -18.05 11.76 2.69
N LYS A 197 -17.53 12.78 2.01
CA LYS A 197 -17.27 14.11 2.61
C LYS A 197 -18.54 14.81 3.12
N LEU A 198 -19.70 14.54 2.52
CA LEU A 198 -20.99 15.04 3.01
C LEU A 198 -21.53 14.23 4.21
N GLN A 199 -21.05 13.00 4.42
CA GLN A 199 -21.32 12.22 5.63
C GLN A 199 -20.40 12.67 6.77
N ASP A 200 -19.10 12.87 6.52
CA ASP A 200 -18.14 13.42 7.49
C ASP A 200 -18.62 14.79 8.04
N LEU A 201 -19.15 15.66 7.18
CA LEU A 201 -19.75 16.95 7.57
C LEU A 201 -21.14 16.83 8.19
N GLY A 202 -21.75 15.65 8.17
CA GLY A 202 -23.13 15.39 8.63
C GLY A 202 -23.26 14.85 10.05
N GLU A 203 -22.15 14.43 10.70
CA GLU A 203 -22.22 13.86 12.05
C GLU A 203 -22.50 14.90 13.16
N GLU A 204 -22.14 16.19 12.95
CA GLU A 204 -22.27 17.22 13.98
C GLU A 204 -23.68 17.85 14.11
N ASP A 205 -24.49 17.92 13.05
CA ASP A 205 -25.85 18.52 13.12
C ASP A 205 -26.95 17.60 12.55
N LYS A 206 -27.78 17.07 13.45
CA LYS A 206 -28.89 16.13 13.14
C LYS A 206 -30.13 16.86 12.58
N ARG A 207 -29.94 17.70 11.57
CA ARG A 207 -30.99 18.57 10.99
C ARG A 207 -31.25 18.33 9.51
N GLY A 208 -31.93 17.21 9.26
CA GLY A 208 -32.65 16.95 8.01
C GLY A 208 -31.81 16.22 6.95
N LEU A 209 -32.17 14.96 6.69
CA LEU A 209 -31.65 14.21 5.54
C LEU A 209 -32.20 14.85 4.26
N HIS A 210 -31.40 15.72 3.62
CA HIS A 210 -31.85 16.52 2.49
C HIS A 210 -32.31 15.62 1.33
N PRO A 211 -33.49 15.83 0.70
CA PRO A 211 -34.02 14.91 -0.31
C PRO A 211 -33.08 14.63 -1.49
N ALA A 212 -32.29 15.63 -1.90
CA ALA A 212 -31.28 15.45 -2.94
C ALA A 212 -30.14 14.48 -2.53
N PHE A 213 -29.74 14.46 -1.25
CA PHE A 213 -28.74 13.51 -0.75
C PHE A 213 -29.26 12.07 -0.80
N LEU A 214 -30.50 11.84 -0.34
CA LEU A 214 -31.14 10.54 -0.40
C LEU A 214 -31.28 10.03 -1.85
N PHE A 215 -31.73 10.89 -2.76
CA PHE A 215 -31.83 10.57 -4.20
C PHE A 215 -30.48 10.16 -4.80
N PHE A 216 -29.42 10.90 -4.49
CA PHE A 216 -28.08 10.68 -4.99
C PHE A 216 -27.44 9.40 -4.41
N TRP A 217 -27.66 9.14 -3.11
CA TRP A 217 -27.25 7.92 -2.43
C TRP A 217 -27.93 6.67 -3.04
N ILE A 218 -29.23 6.75 -3.33
CA ILE A 218 -29.97 5.67 -4.01
C ILE A 218 -29.37 5.39 -5.40
N LEU A 219 -29.03 6.41 -6.19
CA LEU A 219 -28.41 6.23 -7.52
C LEU A 219 -27.03 5.56 -7.44
N VAL A 220 -26.16 5.99 -6.52
CA VAL A 220 -24.84 5.36 -6.32
C VAL A 220 -24.97 3.92 -5.82
N LYS A 221 -25.98 3.60 -5.00
CA LYS A 221 -26.29 2.21 -4.63
C LYS A 221 -26.85 1.40 -5.80
N PHE A 222 -27.61 2.01 -6.71
CA PHE A 222 -28.15 1.32 -7.89
C PHE A 222 -27.06 0.91 -8.90
N SER A 223 -26.03 1.73 -9.12
CA SER A 223 -24.88 1.36 -9.98
C SER A 223 -24.00 0.27 -9.35
N GLN A 224 -23.87 0.25 -8.02
CA GLN A 224 -23.24 -0.85 -7.28
C GLN A 224 -24.03 -2.17 -7.47
N ILE A 225 -25.36 -2.15 -7.32
CA ILE A 225 -26.24 -3.33 -7.50
C ILE A 225 -26.18 -3.88 -8.93
N LEU A 226 -26.24 -3.01 -9.95
CA LEU A 226 -26.17 -3.42 -11.36
C LEU A 226 -24.88 -4.21 -11.66
N SER A 227 -23.79 -3.84 -10.99
CA SER A 227 -22.46 -4.45 -11.15
C SER A 227 -22.31 -5.79 -10.41
N MET A 228 -22.94 -5.93 -9.23
CA MET A 228 -22.95 -7.19 -8.45
C MET A 228 -23.54 -8.37 -9.23
N LEU A 229 -24.59 -8.12 -10.02
CA LEU A 229 -25.31 -9.16 -10.76
C LEU A 229 -24.50 -9.84 -11.88
N ILE A 230 -23.35 -9.28 -12.27
CA ILE A 230 -22.53 -9.74 -13.41
C ILE A 230 -21.25 -10.45 -12.97
N SER A 231 -20.73 -10.15 -11.77
CA SER A 231 -19.38 -10.52 -11.31
C SER A 231 -19.06 -12.03 -11.32
N ARG A 232 -20.00 -12.88 -10.90
CA ARG A 232 -19.65 -14.24 -10.43
C ARG A 232 -19.13 -15.20 -11.49
N GLU A 233 -19.68 -15.17 -12.72
CA GLU A 233 -19.20 -16.05 -13.79
C GLU A 233 -17.91 -15.51 -14.44
N ARG A 234 -17.73 -14.18 -14.46
CA ARG A 234 -16.54 -13.49 -14.96
C ARG A 234 -15.28 -13.97 -14.23
N GLU A 235 -15.31 -14.02 -12.90
CA GLU A 235 -14.16 -14.45 -12.09
C GLU A 235 -13.72 -15.90 -12.36
N TYR A 236 -14.65 -16.85 -12.49
CA TYR A 236 -14.31 -18.24 -12.83
C TYR A 236 -13.77 -18.36 -14.26
N ARG A 237 -14.26 -17.55 -15.21
CA ARG A 237 -13.73 -17.49 -16.58
C ARG A 237 -12.33 -16.89 -16.61
N ALA A 238 -12.06 -15.88 -15.79
CA ALA A 238 -10.76 -15.23 -15.65
C ALA A 238 -9.72 -16.16 -14.98
N ASP A 239 -10.10 -16.91 -13.95
CA ASP A 239 -9.27 -17.98 -13.38
C ASP A 239 -8.93 -19.04 -14.44
N ALA A 240 -9.93 -19.56 -15.17
CA ALA A 240 -9.72 -20.53 -16.25
C ALA A 240 -8.90 -19.98 -17.43
N ALA A 241 -8.94 -18.66 -17.68
CA ALA A 241 -8.10 -17.98 -18.66
C ALA A 241 -6.65 -17.84 -18.19
N SER A 242 -6.43 -17.44 -16.93
CA SER A 242 -5.11 -17.42 -16.30
C SER A 242 -4.42 -18.78 -16.39
N VAL A 243 -5.14 -19.87 -16.09
CA VAL A 243 -4.65 -21.25 -16.25
C VAL A 243 -4.34 -21.59 -17.72
N ARG A 244 -5.15 -21.12 -18.68
CA ARG A 244 -4.91 -21.34 -20.12
C ARG A 244 -3.67 -20.62 -20.63
N MET A 245 -3.39 -19.43 -20.11
CA MET A 245 -2.23 -18.61 -20.47
C MET A 245 -0.95 -19.14 -19.83
N THR A 246 -0.93 -19.29 -18.49
CA THR A 246 0.27 -19.65 -17.71
C THR A 246 0.54 -21.15 -17.60
N ARG A 247 -0.47 -21.99 -17.87
CA ARG A 247 -0.46 -23.44 -17.63
C ARG A 247 -0.20 -23.86 -16.19
N ASN A 248 -0.34 -22.96 -15.22
CA ASN A 248 -0.03 -23.21 -13.81
C ASN A 248 -1.20 -22.90 -12.86
N PRO A 249 -2.20 -23.80 -12.72
CA PRO A 249 -3.33 -23.61 -11.81
C PRO A 249 -2.93 -23.64 -10.34
N LEU A 250 -1.83 -24.32 -9.98
CA LEU A 250 -1.33 -24.32 -8.60
C LEU A 250 -0.82 -22.93 -8.20
N ALA A 251 -0.07 -22.25 -9.07
CA ALA A 251 0.38 -20.88 -8.79
C ALA A 251 -0.79 -19.89 -8.66
N MET A 252 -1.89 -20.08 -9.41
CA MET A 252 -3.10 -19.27 -9.23
C MET A 252 -3.82 -19.59 -7.90
N ALA A 253 -3.89 -20.86 -7.51
CA ALA A 253 -4.44 -21.29 -6.22
C ALA A 253 -3.63 -20.72 -5.04
N GLU A 254 -2.30 -20.84 -5.09
CA GLU A 254 -1.37 -20.27 -4.10
C GLU A 254 -1.47 -18.74 -4.04
N ALA A 255 -1.55 -18.06 -5.18
CA ALA A 255 -1.74 -16.60 -5.23
C ALA A 255 -3.05 -16.18 -4.56
N LEU A 256 -4.20 -16.74 -4.97
CA LEU A 256 -5.50 -16.42 -4.37
C LEU A 256 -5.54 -16.72 -2.87
N HIS A 257 -4.89 -17.80 -2.43
CA HIS A 257 -4.77 -18.19 -1.01
C HIS A 257 -3.96 -17.19 -0.19
N LEU A 258 -2.82 -16.72 -0.73
CA LEU A 258 -2.00 -15.68 -0.11
C LEU A 258 -2.73 -14.32 -0.08
N ILE A 259 -3.39 -13.91 -1.17
CA ILE A 259 -4.14 -12.65 -1.24
C ILE A 259 -5.35 -12.70 -0.27
N GLY A 260 -6.06 -13.83 -0.21
CA GLY A 260 -7.21 -14.03 0.69
C GLY A 260 -6.88 -13.98 2.18
N ARG A 261 -5.70 -14.47 2.60
CA ARG A 261 -5.24 -14.51 4.01
C ARG A 261 -4.57 -13.22 4.52
N ASN A 262 -4.13 -12.33 3.63
CA ASN A 262 -3.32 -11.16 3.98
C ASN A 262 -4.13 -9.84 4.02
N TRP A 263 -3.44 -8.72 4.31
CA TRP A 263 -4.06 -7.40 4.46
C TRP A 263 -4.66 -6.88 3.14
N ARG A 264 -5.99 -6.69 3.10
CA ARG A 264 -6.74 -6.30 1.88
C ARG A 264 -6.69 -4.81 1.54
N GLY A 265 -6.27 -3.94 2.46
CA GLY A 265 -6.00 -2.53 2.17
C GLY A 265 -7.05 -1.50 2.57
N ALA A 266 -7.91 -1.81 3.54
CA ALA A 266 -8.94 -0.89 4.04
C ALA A 266 -8.40 0.55 4.23
N GLY A 267 -9.03 1.51 3.53
CA GLY A 267 -8.68 2.93 3.57
C GLY A 267 -7.60 3.41 2.58
N LEU A 268 -6.89 2.52 1.86
CA LEU A 268 -5.81 2.87 0.91
C LEU A 268 -6.20 2.74 -0.57
N ILE A 269 -7.42 2.25 -0.84
CA ILE A 269 -8.05 2.26 -2.17
C ILE A 269 -9.38 2.98 -1.97
N GLY A 270 -9.60 4.07 -2.71
CA GLY A 270 -10.74 4.97 -2.51
C GLY A 270 -12.10 4.31 -2.73
N SER A 271 -13.14 4.85 -2.09
CA SER A 271 -14.52 4.39 -2.24
C SER A 271 -14.96 4.38 -3.71
N GLY A 272 -15.51 3.25 -4.17
CA GLY A 272 -15.90 3.06 -5.57
C GLY A 272 -14.80 2.56 -6.53
N LEU A 273 -13.56 2.39 -6.09
CA LEU A 273 -12.50 1.66 -6.82
C LEU A 273 -12.53 0.14 -6.55
N GLU A 274 -13.32 -0.32 -5.57
CA GLU A 274 -13.42 -1.71 -5.09
C GLU A 274 -13.71 -2.72 -6.21
N MET A 275 -14.54 -2.34 -7.19
CA MET A 275 -14.93 -3.19 -8.33
C MET A 275 -13.80 -3.49 -9.34
N LEU A 276 -12.67 -2.80 -9.23
CA LEU A 276 -11.50 -2.99 -10.10
C LEU A 276 -10.46 -3.93 -9.49
N CYS A 277 -10.67 -4.38 -8.25
CA CYS A 277 -9.73 -5.19 -7.48
C CYS A 277 -10.02 -6.71 -7.58
N ILE A 278 -9.02 -7.55 -7.38
CA ILE A 278 -9.19 -9.03 -7.26
C ILE A 278 -10.00 -9.39 -6.00
N ILE A 279 -9.82 -8.63 -4.92
CA ILE A 279 -10.62 -8.74 -3.69
C ILE A 279 -11.01 -7.33 -3.24
N ASN A 280 -12.24 -7.18 -2.75
CA ASN A 280 -12.70 -5.95 -2.11
C ASN A 280 -11.72 -5.53 -0.97
N PRO A 281 -11.18 -4.30 -1.00
CA PRO A 281 -10.32 -3.77 0.06
C PRO A 281 -11.06 -3.49 1.38
N GLN A 282 -12.38 -3.31 1.36
CA GLN A 282 -13.23 -3.22 2.55
C GLN A 282 -13.62 -4.63 3.03
N LYS A 283 -13.41 -4.92 4.33
CA LYS A 283 -13.75 -6.24 4.90
C LYS A 283 -15.24 -6.32 5.28
N ASN A 284 -16.10 -6.53 4.29
CA ASN A 284 -17.48 -6.95 4.53
C ASN A 284 -17.50 -8.41 4.99
N GLU A 285 -18.11 -8.70 6.15
CA GLU A 285 -18.16 -10.08 6.67
C GLU A 285 -18.97 -11.03 5.77
N LEU A 286 -19.89 -10.47 4.98
CA LEU A 286 -20.71 -11.19 4.00
C LEU A 286 -19.89 -11.97 2.96
N ASP A 287 -18.69 -11.51 2.61
CA ASP A 287 -17.83 -12.12 1.57
C ASP A 287 -17.21 -13.47 1.97
N GLU A 288 -17.36 -13.89 3.23
CA GLU A 288 -16.81 -15.14 3.78
C GLU A 288 -17.90 -16.13 4.21
N TYR A 289 -19.19 -15.79 4.09
CA TYR A 289 -20.33 -16.67 4.46
C TYR A 289 -21.07 -17.26 3.24
N GLU A 290 -21.37 -18.55 3.30
CA GLU A 290 -22.17 -19.26 2.30
C GLU A 290 -23.68 -19.22 2.65
N GLY A 291 -24.52 -18.62 1.79
CA GLY A 291 -25.97 -18.55 1.99
C GLY A 291 -26.68 -17.77 0.87
N PHE A 292 -28.01 -17.94 0.72
CA PHE A 292 -28.77 -17.27 -0.36
C PHE A 292 -28.65 -15.73 -0.33
N TRP A 293 -28.65 -15.14 0.87
CA TRP A 293 -28.58 -13.69 1.05
C TRP A 293 -27.17 -13.10 0.93
N SER A 294 -26.13 -13.76 1.44
CA SER A 294 -24.73 -13.34 1.18
C SER A 294 -24.38 -13.48 -0.31
N ASN A 295 -24.91 -14.53 -0.97
CA ASN A 295 -24.77 -14.73 -2.40
C ASN A 295 -25.36 -13.59 -3.26
N LEU A 296 -26.20 -12.72 -2.70
CA LEU A 296 -26.82 -11.58 -3.40
C LEU A 296 -26.06 -10.25 -3.20
N MET A 297 -25.19 -10.13 -2.19
CA MET A 297 -24.52 -8.86 -1.83
C MET A 297 -22.99 -8.86 -1.95
N SER A 298 -22.34 -10.02 -2.02
CA SER A 298 -20.88 -10.10 -2.20
C SER A 298 -20.43 -9.74 -3.62
N THR A 299 -19.48 -8.79 -3.73
CA THR A 299 -18.95 -8.31 -5.02
C THR A 299 -18.08 -9.33 -5.75
N HIS A 300 -17.57 -10.35 -5.06
CA HIS A 300 -16.81 -11.46 -5.63
C HIS A 300 -17.40 -12.82 -5.17
N PRO A 301 -17.22 -13.92 -5.93
CA PRO A 301 -17.51 -15.26 -5.43
C PRO A 301 -16.49 -15.69 -4.35
N PRO A 302 -16.87 -16.55 -3.39
CA PRO A 302 -16.02 -16.89 -2.25
C PRO A 302 -14.71 -17.56 -2.69
N ILE A 303 -13.59 -16.96 -2.29
CA ILE A 303 -12.23 -17.29 -2.75
C ILE A 303 -11.90 -18.78 -2.54
N LYS A 304 -12.33 -19.36 -1.42
CA LYS A 304 -12.20 -20.79 -1.11
C LYS A 304 -12.66 -21.69 -2.27
N LYS A 305 -13.77 -21.36 -2.92
CA LYS A 305 -14.34 -22.12 -4.04
C LYS A 305 -13.54 -21.96 -5.34
N ARG A 306 -12.93 -20.80 -5.57
CA ARG A 306 -11.99 -20.57 -6.68
C ARG A 306 -10.74 -21.44 -6.51
N ILE A 307 -10.14 -21.40 -5.32
CA ILE A 307 -8.97 -22.23 -4.97
C ILE A 307 -9.29 -23.72 -5.08
N GLU A 308 -10.45 -24.17 -4.58
CA GLU A 308 -10.89 -25.56 -4.69
C GLU A 308 -11.02 -26.02 -6.15
N ILE A 309 -11.62 -25.20 -7.03
CA ILE A 309 -11.71 -25.50 -8.47
C ILE A 309 -10.31 -25.63 -9.10
N LEU A 310 -9.38 -24.71 -8.77
CA LEU A 310 -8.01 -24.72 -9.30
C LEU A 310 -7.19 -25.92 -8.80
N LEU A 311 -7.29 -26.26 -7.52
CA LEU A 311 -6.62 -27.42 -6.92
C LEU A 311 -7.16 -28.75 -7.46
N ASN A 312 -8.46 -28.82 -7.76
CA ASN A 312 -9.05 -29.98 -8.43
C ASN A 312 -8.50 -30.21 -9.85
N MET A 313 -7.94 -29.19 -10.52
CA MET A 313 -7.25 -29.36 -11.82
C MET A 313 -5.88 -30.05 -11.71
N VAL A 314 -5.30 -30.12 -10.50
CA VAL A 314 -3.97 -30.73 -10.24
C VAL A 314 -4.00 -31.85 -9.20
N HIS A 315 -5.18 -32.18 -8.66
CA HIS A 315 -5.38 -33.20 -7.62
C HIS A 315 -4.51 -33.00 -6.36
N VAL A 316 -4.28 -31.74 -5.97
CA VAL A 316 -3.50 -31.34 -4.79
C VAL A 316 -4.46 -30.92 -3.66
N SER A 317 -4.25 -31.34 -2.41
CA SER A 317 -5.09 -30.87 -1.31
C SER A 317 -4.66 -29.49 -0.78
N MET A 318 -5.59 -28.77 -0.15
CA MET A 318 -5.28 -27.49 0.53
C MET A 318 -4.13 -27.64 1.55
N ALA A 319 -4.06 -28.77 2.25
CA ALA A 319 -3.02 -29.05 3.24
C ALA A 319 -1.64 -29.33 2.61
N ASP A 320 -1.59 -29.80 1.36
CA ASP A 320 -0.33 -29.99 0.63
C ASP A 320 0.21 -28.66 0.11
N MET A 321 -0.68 -27.80 -0.40
CA MET A 321 -0.36 -26.43 -0.78
C MET A 321 0.15 -25.62 0.43
N ASP A 322 -0.54 -25.68 1.57
CA ASP A 322 -0.09 -25.02 2.81
C ASP A 322 1.28 -25.54 3.29
N ARG A 323 1.59 -26.84 3.12
CA ARG A 323 2.91 -27.37 3.48
C ARG A 323 4.03 -26.88 2.57
N ARG A 324 3.78 -26.71 1.26
CA ARG A 324 4.78 -26.20 0.30
C ARG A 324 5.19 -24.77 0.63
N LEU A 325 4.21 -23.87 0.79
CA LEU A 325 4.44 -22.43 1.04
C LEU A 325 5.29 -22.13 2.28
N ASN A 326 5.31 -23.03 3.27
CA ASN A 326 6.11 -22.87 4.50
C ASN A 326 7.59 -23.31 4.35
N SER A 327 7.96 -23.98 3.25
CA SER A 327 9.24 -24.71 3.14
C SER A 327 10.42 -23.94 2.53
N GLU A 328 10.17 -22.90 1.72
CA GLU A 328 11.19 -22.29 0.83
C GLU A 328 12.14 -21.25 1.50
N SER A 329 12.38 -21.31 2.82
CA SER A 329 12.69 -20.10 3.60
C SER A 329 14.09 -19.90 4.23
N LYS A 330 15.09 -20.83 4.17
CA LYS A 330 16.32 -20.74 5.03
C LYS A 330 17.66 -21.25 4.42
N THR A 331 18.74 -20.43 4.44
CA THR A 331 20.19 -20.87 4.29
C THR A 331 21.26 -19.80 4.71
N PRO A 332 22.45 -20.17 5.29
CA PRO A 332 23.54 -19.23 5.75
C PRO A 332 24.98 -19.45 5.14
N VAL A 333 26.06 -18.92 5.77
CA VAL A 333 27.45 -18.66 5.22
C VAL A 333 28.63 -19.07 6.18
N PHE A 334 29.92 -19.08 5.75
CA PHE A 334 31.15 -19.58 6.45
C PHE A 334 32.38 -18.58 6.52
N SER A 335 33.47 -18.91 7.29
CA SER A 335 34.72 -18.12 7.61
C SER A 335 36.00 -19.02 7.78
N THR A 336 37.25 -18.71 8.24
CA THR A 336 38.05 -17.59 8.91
C THR A 336 39.60 -17.85 8.76
N GLY A 337 40.58 -17.04 9.25
CA GLY A 337 42.03 -17.45 9.32
C GLY A 337 43.07 -16.59 10.12
N MET A 338 43.89 -17.21 11.00
CA MET A 338 44.79 -16.61 12.04
C MET A 338 45.82 -15.50 11.67
N TYR A 339 46.07 -14.54 12.59
CA TYR A 339 47.08 -13.45 12.48
C TYR A 339 47.74 -12.98 13.83
N LYS A 340 48.57 -11.91 13.80
CA LYS A 340 49.27 -11.23 14.94
C LYS A 340 48.39 -10.97 16.18
N GLN A 341 48.97 -10.96 17.39
CA GLN A 341 48.26 -10.70 18.67
C GLN A 341 48.22 -9.23 19.14
N TYR A 342 47.12 -8.86 19.80
CA TYR A 342 46.73 -7.51 20.26
C TYR A 342 45.85 -7.55 21.53
N TYR A 343 45.68 -6.39 22.20
CA TYR A 343 44.76 -6.20 23.32
C TYR A 343 43.91 -4.93 23.10
N ALA A 344 42.69 -4.89 23.65
CA ALA A 344 41.78 -3.73 23.58
C ALA A 344 41.14 -3.40 24.94
N LEU A 345 40.76 -2.14 25.12
CA LEU A 345 40.09 -1.64 26.32
C LEU A 345 38.56 -1.75 26.18
N ASP A 346 37.90 -2.44 27.11
CA ASP A 346 36.45 -2.66 27.07
C ASP A 346 35.61 -1.51 27.67
N GLN A 347 34.28 -1.65 27.63
CA GLN A 347 33.32 -0.67 28.17
C GLN A 347 33.38 -0.51 29.71
N LYS A 348 34.14 -1.33 30.42
CA LYS A 348 34.40 -1.25 31.86
C LYS A 348 35.81 -0.71 32.17
N ASN A 349 36.51 -0.20 31.15
CA ASN A 349 37.91 0.24 31.20
C ASN A 349 38.90 -0.89 31.58
N GLN A 350 38.60 -2.14 31.23
CA GLN A 350 39.50 -3.28 31.46
C GLN A 350 40.19 -3.70 30.15
N TRP A 351 41.47 -4.03 30.23
CA TRP A 351 42.26 -4.53 29.09
C TRP A 351 41.96 -6.01 28.85
N GLN A 352 41.40 -6.32 27.68
CA GLN A 352 41.06 -7.67 27.24
C GLN A 352 42.04 -8.16 26.15
N GLY A 353 42.42 -9.44 26.20
CA GLY A 353 43.31 -10.11 25.24
C GLY A 353 44.22 -11.15 25.91
N PRO A 354 45.19 -11.73 25.18
CA PRO A 354 45.53 -11.44 23.79
C PRO A 354 44.50 -12.01 22.79
N TYR A 355 44.27 -11.26 21.71
CA TYR A 355 43.44 -11.64 20.57
C TYR A 355 44.26 -11.55 19.28
N THR A 356 44.05 -12.42 18.29
CA THR A 356 44.59 -12.17 16.95
C THR A 356 43.96 -10.93 16.30
N ALA A 357 44.58 -10.39 15.25
CA ALA A 357 44.08 -9.21 14.54
C ALA A 357 42.65 -9.43 14.02
N GLU A 358 42.34 -10.62 13.53
CA GLU A 358 40.98 -10.98 13.11
C GLU A 358 40.06 -11.17 14.32
N GLU A 359 40.45 -11.90 15.36
CA GLU A 359 39.65 -12.08 16.57
C GLU A 359 39.24 -10.73 17.18
N LEU A 360 40.20 -9.82 17.37
CA LEU A 360 39.93 -8.47 17.88
C LEU A 360 38.90 -7.75 17.02
N PHE A 361 39.03 -7.86 15.69
CA PHE A 361 38.13 -7.25 14.72
C PHE A 361 36.76 -7.94 14.62
N THR A 362 36.61 -9.17 15.13
CA THR A 362 35.32 -9.85 15.29
C THR A 362 34.59 -9.50 16.60
N LEU A 363 35.26 -8.87 17.57
CA LEU A 363 34.63 -8.46 18.82
C LEU A 363 33.56 -7.40 18.53
N SER A 364 32.30 -7.71 18.88
CA SER A 364 31.13 -6.86 18.62
C SER A 364 31.14 -5.49 19.31
N TRP A 365 32.12 -5.26 20.19
CA TRP A 365 32.37 -4.02 20.92
C TRP A 365 33.64 -3.28 20.48
N LEU A 366 34.45 -3.81 19.56
CA LEU A 366 35.58 -3.06 19.00
C LEU A 366 35.04 -1.94 18.09
N LEU A 367 35.40 -0.70 18.42
CA LEU A 367 35.07 0.49 17.65
C LEU A 367 36.37 1.17 17.19
N PRO A 368 36.35 2.02 16.15
CA PRO A 368 37.54 2.79 15.76
C PRO A 368 38.09 3.66 16.89
N MET A 369 37.23 4.07 17.83
CA MET A 369 37.58 4.85 19.03
C MET A 369 38.09 4.01 20.21
N THR A 370 38.03 2.67 20.12
CA THR A 370 38.52 1.78 21.18
C THR A 370 40.05 1.89 21.28
N TRP A 371 40.56 2.05 22.50
CA TRP A 371 41.98 2.01 22.78
C TRP A 371 42.52 0.59 22.64
N ILE A 372 43.63 0.45 21.92
CA ILE A 372 44.31 -0.82 21.67
C ILE A 372 45.82 -0.69 21.96
N LYS A 373 46.48 -1.84 22.09
CA LYS A 373 47.94 -1.96 22.16
C LYS A 373 48.39 -3.24 21.47
N SER A 374 49.57 -3.21 20.85
CA SER A 374 50.24 -4.42 20.32
C SER A 374 51.17 -5.01 21.40
N ASP A 375 51.49 -6.29 21.30
CA ASP A 375 52.34 -7.00 22.27
C ASP A 375 53.82 -6.55 22.23
N LYS A 376 54.20 -5.63 21.32
CA LYS A 376 55.60 -5.23 21.08
C LYS A 376 55.84 -3.71 21.04
N GLU A 377 54.81 -2.88 21.16
CA GLU A 377 54.91 -1.42 21.09
C GLU A 377 54.29 -0.81 22.35
N THR A 378 55.00 0.11 23.01
CA THR A 378 54.58 0.73 24.27
C THR A 378 53.54 1.85 24.12
N GLY A 379 53.07 2.09 22.89
CA GLY A 379 52.00 3.04 22.60
C GLY A 379 50.61 2.45 22.86
N VAL A 380 49.78 3.22 23.58
CA VAL A 380 48.32 3.02 23.57
C VAL A 380 47.75 3.99 22.54
N GLU A 381 47.12 3.45 21.51
CA GLU A 381 46.56 4.19 20.37
C GLU A 381 45.11 3.78 20.14
N ARG A 382 44.34 4.54 19.34
CA ARG A 382 43.00 4.11 18.95
C ARG A 382 43.07 3.11 17.79
N ALA A 383 42.08 2.22 17.70
CA ALA A 383 41.96 1.28 16.60
C ALA A 383 41.84 1.97 15.22
N SER A 384 41.41 3.24 15.15
CA SER A 384 41.44 4.06 13.93
C SER A 384 42.83 4.57 13.53
N GLU A 385 43.73 4.70 14.51
CA GLU A 385 45.06 5.32 14.37
C GLU A 385 46.11 4.26 13.99
N ASN A 386 45.99 3.04 14.52
CA ASN A 386 46.82 1.90 14.13
C ASN A 386 46.73 1.60 12.61
N PRO A 387 47.85 1.48 11.88
CA PRO A 387 47.83 1.24 10.43
C PRO A 387 47.10 -0.03 9.98
N LEU A 388 47.18 -1.13 10.74
CA LEU A 388 46.51 -2.38 10.39
C LEU A 388 45.00 -2.27 10.61
N PHE A 389 44.56 -1.82 11.79
CA PHE A 389 43.13 -1.70 12.09
C PHE A 389 42.45 -0.58 11.30
N GLY A 390 43.12 0.55 11.08
CA GLY A 390 42.66 1.60 10.18
C GLY A 390 42.48 1.12 8.72
N LEU A 391 43.36 0.22 8.24
CA LEU A 391 43.16 -0.48 6.98
C LEU A 391 42.07 -1.55 7.05
N MET A 392 41.90 -2.27 8.16
CA MET A 392 40.81 -3.23 8.33
C MET A 392 39.43 -2.56 8.36
N PHE A 393 39.24 -1.42 9.06
CA PHE A 393 37.98 -0.67 9.01
C PHE A 393 37.68 -0.15 7.59
N LYS A 394 38.68 0.42 6.89
CA LYS A 394 38.55 0.82 5.48
C LYS A 394 38.26 -0.37 4.56
N ASN A 395 38.87 -1.52 4.80
CA ASN A 395 38.62 -2.74 4.03
C ASN A 395 37.34 -3.47 4.43
N GLN A 396 36.75 -3.20 5.60
CA GLN A 396 35.42 -3.68 5.98
C GLN A 396 34.34 -2.87 5.24
N ILE A 397 34.53 -1.56 5.14
CA ILE A 397 33.76 -0.68 4.24
C ILE A 397 33.88 -1.21 2.80
N ASN A 398 35.09 -1.36 2.26
CA ASN A 398 35.29 -1.74 0.86
C ASN A 398 34.90 -3.20 0.54
N LYS A 399 35.20 -4.19 1.41
CA LYS A 399 34.77 -5.61 1.21
C LYS A 399 33.26 -5.75 1.17
N SER A 400 32.50 -4.83 1.77
CA SER A 400 31.04 -4.86 1.70
C SER A 400 30.47 -4.62 0.28
N LYS A 401 31.32 -4.18 -0.67
CA LYS A 401 30.95 -3.74 -2.04
C LYS A 401 29.83 -2.69 -2.07
N ARG A 402 29.70 -1.87 -1.02
CA ARG A 402 28.70 -0.80 -0.92
C ARG A 402 29.40 0.53 -1.07
N GLU A 403 28.94 1.31 -2.03
CA GLU A 403 29.46 2.67 -2.25
C GLU A 403 29.08 3.56 -1.04
N PRO A 404 30.02 4.39 -0.54
CA PRO A 404 29.70 5.35 0.50
C PRO A 404 28.76 6.41 -0.09
N SER A 405 27.58 6.58 0.51
CA SER A 405 26.61 7.57 0.04
C SER A 405 27.07 9.00 0.34
N ALA A 406 26.51 9.98 -0.37
CA ALA A 406 26.73 11.40 -0.10
C ALA A 406 26.18 11.86 1.27
N PHE A 407 25.42 11.02 1.98
CA PHE A 407 24.85 11.35 3.29
C PHE A 407 25.83 11.03 4.42
N GLN A 408 26.01 11.99 5.33
CA GLN A 408 26.80 11.81 6.56
C GLN A 408 25.89 11.46 7.73
N CYS A 409 26.35 10.57 8.61
CA CYS A 409 25.67 10.27 9.87
C CYS A 409 25.60 11.53 10.76
N PRO A 410 24.43 11.93 11.28
CA PRO A 410 24.30 13.12 12.11
C PRO A 410 25.06 13.01 13.44
N LEU A 411 25.26 11.78 13.94
CA LEU A 411 25.99 11.49 15.18
C LEU A 411 27.50 11.31 14.91
N CYS A 412 27.88 10.36 14.05
CA CYS A 412 29.28 9.96 13.86
C CYS A 412 30.04 10.78 12.81
N ARG A 413 29.36 11.62 12.00
CA ARG A 413 29.89 12.37 10.84
C ARG A 413 30.54 11.56 9.71
N GLN A 414 30.69 10.24 9.89
CA GLN A 414 31.11 9.29 8.87
C GLN A 414 30.07 9.18 7.74
N PRO A 415 30.46 8.84 6.50
CA PRO A 415 29.51 8.56 5.43
C PRO A 415 28.62 7.36 5.80
N LEU A 416 27.34 7.45 5.47
CA LEU A 416 26.41 6.33 5.55
C LEU A 416 26.65 5.41 4.35
N ILE A 417 26.65 4.10 4.55
CA ILE A 417 26.63 3.14 3.44
C ILE A 417 25.19 2.82 3.06
N GLU A 418 24.92 2.66 1.77
CA GLU A 418 23.66 2.08 1.34
C GLU A 418 23.67 0.58 1.65
N ILE A 419 22.66 0.09 2.36
CA ILE A 419 22.46 -1.32 2.67
C ILE A 419 21.07 -1.78 2.21
N PRO A 420 20.92 -3.04 1.75
CA PRO A 420 19.61 -3.67 1.67
C PRO A 420 19.15 -4.04 3.09
N TYR A 421 18.04 -3.44 3.53
CA TYR A 421 17.29 -3.83 4.72
C TYR A 421 15.87 -4.15 4.26
N GLU A 422 15.41 -5.41 4.44
CA GLU A 422 14.11 -5.87 3.93
C GLU A 422 13.91 -5.56 2.42
N ARG A 423 14.90 -6.00 1.62
CA ARG A 423 15.11 -5.69 0.18
C ARG A 423 15.00 -4.20 -0.20
N THR A 424 15.04 -3.29 0.77
CA THR A 424 14.85 -1.86 0.59
C THR A 424 16.17 -1.15 0.86
N LYS A 425 16.60 -0.26 -0.04
CA LYS A 425 17.81 0.54 0.13
C LYS A 425 17.62 1.53 1.29
N VAL A 426 18.41 1.40 2.35
CA VAL A 426 18.49 2.35 3.48
C VAL A 426 19.93 2.77 3.71
N TYR A 427 20.17 3.96 4.27
CA TYR A 427 21.53 4.46 4.50
C TYR A 427 21.91 4.28 5.98
N GLN A 428 22.66 3.23 6.29
CA GLN A 428 23.04 2.89 7.67
C GLN A 428 24.46 3.35 8.00
N CYS A 429 24.65 3.86 9.22
CA CYS A 429 25.97 4.11 9.78
C CYS A 429 26.54 2.79 10.33
N ILE A 430 27.67 2.33 9.80
CA ILE A 430 28.35 1.09 10.26
C ILE A 430 28.67 1.16 11.78
N PHE A 431 28.96 2.36 12.28
CA PHE A 431 29.52 2.58 13.61
C PHE A 431 28.46 2.71 14.71
N CYS A 432 27.45 3.58 14.55
CA CYS A 432 26.37 3.71 15.54
C CYS A 432 25.11 2.89 15.20
N ARG A 433 25.08 2.18 14.07
CA ARG A 433 23.92 1.41 13.55
C ARG A 433 22.64 2.22 13.26
N GLY A 434 22.63 3.51 13.60
CA GLY A 434 21.57 4.43 13.21
C GLY A 434 21.39 4.48 11.70
N THR A 435 20.14 4.57 11.27
CA THR A 435 19.69 4.29 9.90
C THR A 435 18.83 5.43 9.39
N LEU A 436 19.23 6.02 8.26
CA LEU A 436 18.46 7.03 7.54
C LEU A 436 17.58 6.35 6.49
N VAL A 437 16.29 6.68 6.51
CA VAL A 437 15.27 6.12 5.62
C VAL A 437 14.45 7.26 5.02
N GLU A 438 14.14 7.18 3.72
CA GLU A 438 13.15 8.06 3.11
C GLU A 438 11.74 7.60 3.51
N ASP A 439 10.83 8.52 3.81
CA ASP A 439 9.55 8.16 4.44
C ASP A 439 8.69 7.25 3.55
N THR A 440 8.82 7.37 2.23
CA THR A 440 8.22 6.48 1.21
C THR A 440 8.76 5.04 1.19
N ARG A 441 9.87 4.79 1.90
CA ARG A 441 10.51 3.46 2.07
C ARG A 441 10.16 2.81 3.41
N ILE A 442 9.79 3.56 4.44
CA ILE A 442 9.48 3.02 5.78
C ILE A 442 8.31 1.99 5.72
N PRO A 443 7.19 2.25 5.02
CA PRO A 443 6.13 1.24 4.86
C PRO A 443 6.60 -0.05 4.18
N ARG A 444 7.52 0.05 3.20
CA ARG A 444 8.06 -1.11 2.46
C ARG A 444 8.86 -2.02 3.40
N ILE A 445 9.65 -1.43 4.30
CA ILE A 445 10.46 -2.12 5.30
C ILE A 445 9.58 -2.84 6.33
N ILE A 446 8.58 -2.17 6.90
CA ILE A 446 7.67 -2.73 7.91
C ILE A 446 6.89 -3.97 7.40
N VAL A 447 6.75 -4.10 6.08
CA VAL A 447 5.88 -5.09 5.43
C VAL A 447 6.64 -6.22 4.75
N ARG A 448 7.89 -6.02 4.36
CA ARG A 448 8.77 -7.10 3.91
C ARG A 448 9.38 -7.73 5.18
N LYS A 449 9.03 -8.99 5.48
CA LYS A 449 9.37 -9.68 6.74
C LYS A 449 10.40 -10.80 6.55
N GLU A 450 11.56 -10.48 6.01
CA GLU A 450 12.60 -11.46 5.69
C GLU A 450 13.54 -11.71 6.87
N LYS A 451 13.54 -10.83 7.88
CA LYS A 451 14.16 -11.08 9.19
C LYS A 451 13.11 -11.49 10.22
N GLU A 452 13.33 -12.64 10.87
CA GLU A 452 12.60 -12.98 12.09
C GLU A 452 13.02 -12.00 13.21
N CYS A 453 12.05 -11.23 13.76
CA CYS A 453 12.29 -10.34 14.88
C CYS A 453 12.87 -11.08 16.11
N ALA A 454 14.10 -10.76 16.50
CA ALA A 454 14.80 -11.43 17.60
C ALA A 454 14.18 -11.09 18.97
N GLU A 455 14.07 -12.08 19.88
CA GLU A 455 13.48 -11.90 21.22
C GLU A 455 14.14 -10.78 22.04
N ARG A 456 15.46 -10.55 21.87
CA ARG A 456 16.18 -9.40 22.44
C ARG A 456 15.49 -8.07 22.10
N ILE A 457 15.08 -7.90 20.84
CA ILE A 457 14.44 -6.69 20.34
C ILE A 457 12.99 -6.60 20.84
N LYS A 458 12.25 -7.72 20.89
CA LYS A 458 10.88 -7.74 21.46
C LYS A 458 10.86 -7.29 22.91
N LEU A 459 11.81 -7.76 23.72
CA LEU A 459 11.95 -7.36 25.13
C LEU A 459 12.36 -5.88 25.26
N LEU A 460 13.33 -5.43 24.46
CA LEU A 460 13.78 -4.03 24.44
C LEU A 460 12.65 -3.07 24.05
N ALA A 461 11.90 -3.39 22.98
CA ALA A 461 10.78 -2.59 22.50
C ALA A 461 9.65 -2.49 23.53
N ARG A 462 9.29 -3.60 24.19
CA ARG A 462 8.30 -3.60 25.29
C ARG A 462 8.72 -2.69 26.45
N ALA A 463 10.00 -2.74 26.84
CA ALA A 463 10.53 -1.88 27.90
C ALA A 463 10.50 -0.39 27.51
N ILE A 464 10.91 -0.06 26.29
CA ILE A 464 10.92 1.32 25.77
C ILE A 464 9.50 1.87 25.59
N ILE A 465 8.54 1.08 25.10
CA ILE A 465 7.13 1.47 25.01
C ILE A 465 6.57 1.78 26.40
N ALA A 466 6.79 0.91 27.39
CA ALA A 466 6.29 1.11 28.75
C ALA A 466 6.90 2.37 29.43
N ASP A 467 8.18 2.67 29.18
CA ASP A 467 8.83 3.87 29.68
C ASP A 467 8.36 5.14 28.95
N ASN A 468 8.26 5.10 27.62
CA ASN A 468 7.75 6.21 26.81
C ASN A 468 6.27 6.51 27.10
N GLN A 469 5.44 5.50 27.34
CA GLN A 469 4.07 5.66 27.80
C GLN A 469 4.01 6.38 29.15
N LYS A 470 4.81 5.97 30.13
CA LYS A 470 4.92 6.66 31.44
C LYS A 470 5.35 8.12 31.27
N LYS A 471 6.38 8.39 30.47
CA LYS A 471 6.82 9.77 30.16
C LYS A 471 5.71 10.59 29.50
N PHE A 472 4.96 10.01 28.56
CA PHE A 472 3.88 10.68 27.85
C PHE A 472 2.71 11.03 28.78
N THR A 473 2.24 10.08 29.59
CA THR A 473 1.20 10.32 30.60
C THR A 473 1.64 11.39 31.61
N ILE A 474 2.88 11.33 32.12
CA ILE A 474 3.42 12.33 33.06
C ILE A 474 3.55 13.73 32.40
N LYS A 475 3.86 13.83 31.11
CA LYS A 475 3.85 15.11 30.38
C LYS A 475 2.42 15.65 30.21
N LYS A 476 1.47 14.81 29.80
CA LYS A 476 0.05 15.17 29.62
C LYS A 476 -0.56 15.69 30.93
N LEU A 477 -0.32 15.00 32.05
CA LEU A 477 -0.75 15.41 33.40
C LEU A 477 -0.12 16.73 33.89
N LYS A 478 0.99 17.18 33.28
CA LYS A 478 1.71 18.41 33.65
C LYS A 478 1.44 19.58 32.70
N GLY A 479 0.51 19.45 31.75
CA GLY A 479 0.14 20.53 30.82
C GLY A 479 1.29 21.06 29.97
N LYS A 480 2.33 20.24 29.72
CA LYS A 480 3.49 20.63 28.91
C LYS A 480 3.43 19.97 27.54
N ASP A 481 3.60 20.80 26.51
CA ASP A 481 3.66 20.34 25.13
C ASP A 481 4.70 19.24 24.92
N VAL A 482 4.38 18.33 24.00
CA VAL A 482 5.22 17.18 23.63
C VAL A 482 6.37 17.60 22.69
N ILE A 483 6.59 18.92 22.51
CA ILE A 483 7.54 19.50 21.55
C ILE A 483 8.96 18.99 21.79
N ALA A 484 9.62 18.64 20.68
CA ALA A 484 10.87 17.90 20.66
C ALA A 484 12.05 18.63 21.28
N ARG A 485 12.99 17.85 21.83
CA ARG A 485 14.40 18.27 21.83
C ARG A 485 14.93 18.07 20.41
N ALA A 486 15.26 19.16 19.72
CA ALA A 486 15.98 19.08 18.45
C ALA A 486 17.46 18.76 18.75
N LEU A 487 17.87 17.51 18.51
CA LEU A 487 19.21 17.00 18.82
C LEU A 487 20.05 16.66 17.58
N THR A 488 19.39 16.39 16.46
CA THR A 488 20.03 15.94 15.21
C THR A 488 19.75 16.92 14.06
N LEU A 489 20.73 17.07 13.17
CA LEU A 489 20.62 17.88 11.97
C LEU A 489 20.40 16.98 10.75
N CYS A 490 19.44 17.34 9.90
CA CYS A 490 19.10 16.60 8.70
C CYS A 490 20.33 16.38 7.80
N PRO A 491 20.70 15.13 7.46
CA PRO A 491 21.86 14.87 6.60
C PRO A 491 21.81 15.59 5.25
N LYS A 492 20.60 15.78 4.69
CA LYS A 492 20.31 16.36 3.37
C LYS A 492 20.23 17.89 3.35
N CYS A 493 19.47 18.52 4.26
CA CYS A 493 19.24 19.97 4.26
C CYS A 493 19.81 20.74 5.49
N LYS A 494 20.49 20.04 6.41
CA LYS A 494 21.12 20.56 7.64
C LYS A 494 20.19 21.26 8.65
N ASN A 495 18.91 21.47 8.33
CA ASN A 495 17.89 21.91 9.29
C ASN A 495 17.72 20.90 10.45
N PRO A 496 17.32 21.36 11.66
CA PRO A 496 17.06 20.47 12.79
C PRO A 496 15.93 19.49 12.48
N MET A 497 16.07 18.25 12.94
CA MET A 497 15.04 17.21 12.86
C MET A 497 14.16 17.26 14.11
N LEU A 498 12.88 16.91 13.96
CA LEU A 498 11.89 16.92 15.03
C LEU A 498 11.77 15.51 15.61
N ARG A 499 12.15 15.35 16.89
CA ARG A 499 12.00 14.07 17.60
C ARG A 499 10.55 13.86 18.06
N THR A 500 9.87 12.88 17.48
CA THR A 500 8.44 12.57 17.70
C THR A 500 8.22 11.07 17.79
N PHE A 501 7.04 10.62 18.24
CA PHE A 501 6.67 9.21 18.06
C PHE A 501 6.27 8.93 16.60
N TYR A 502 6.68 7.79 16.03
CA TYR A 502 6.25 7.37 14.69
C TYR A 502 4.72 7.22 14.59
N SER A 503 4.11 6.69 15.66
CA SER A 503 2.66 6.69 15.86
C SER A 503 2.33 6.58 17.34
N LEU A 504 1.23 7.20 17.76
CA LEU A 504 0.73 7.13 19.13
C LEU A 504 0.33 5.71 19.56
N ALA A 505 0.05 4.80 18.61
CA ALA A 505 -0.23 3.40 18.89
C ALA A 505 1.02 2.59 19.31
N TYR A 506 2.21 3.02 18.88
CA TYR A 506 3.45 2.24 18.97
C TYR A 506 4.56 2.91 19.81
N LEU A 507 4.50 4.21 20.07
CA LEU A 507 5.38 4.98 20.99
C LEU A 507 6.91 4.79 20.84
N ILE A 508 7.36 4.31 19.68
CA ILE A 508 8.76 4.37 19.25
C ILE A 508 9.07 5.82 18.84
N GLU A 509 10.10 6.42 19.44
CA GLU A 509 10.62 7.73 19.04
C GLU A 509 11.36 7.62 17.70
N ILE A 510 11.32 8.70 16.91
CA ILE A 510 12.02 8.88 15.64
C ILE A 510 12.45 10.34 15.51
N ASP A 511 13.56 10.61 14.81
CA ASP A 511 13.91 11.97 14.37
C ASP A 511 13.44 12.17 12.92
N HIS A 512 12.49 13.07 12.66
CA HIS A 512 11.89 13.25 11.32
C HIS A 512 12.13 14.65 10.73
N CYS A 513 12.34 14.74 9.41
CA CYS A 513 12.56 16.00 8.68
C CYS A 513 11.50 16.29 7.62
N LYS A 514 10.47 17.07 8.01
CA LYS A 514 9.35 17.53 7.16
C LYS A 514 9.73 18.27 5.85
N ILE A 515 10.96 18.75 5.72
CA ILE A 515 11.45 19.48 4.54
C ILE A 515 12.02 18.52 3.48
N CYS A 516 12.39 17.30 3.88
CA CYS A 516 13.08 16.33 3.01
C CYS A 516 12.36 14.98 2.91
N ASN A 517 11.32 14.75 3.71
CA ASN A 517 10.62 13.48 3.88
C ASN A 517 11.59 12.32 4.11
N ILE A 518 12.49 12.52 5.09
CA ILE A 518 13.41 11.52 5.60
C ILE A 518 13.34 11.44 7.12
N THR A 519 13.46 10.23 7.63
CA THR A 519 13.48 9.90 9.06
C THR A 519 14.79 9.21 9.42
N TRP A 520 15.36 9.61 10.54
CA TRP A 520 16.53 9.02 11.16
C TRP A 520 16.08 8.19 12.37
N PHE A 521 16.52 6.93 12.37
CA PHE A 521 16.38 5.98 13.47
C PHE A 521 17.74 5.81 14.13
N GLU A 522 17.79 5.75 15.46
CA GLU A 522 18.97 5.36 16.23
C GLU A 522 19.24 3.85 16.16
N ALA A 523 20.19 3.37 16.96
CA ALA A 523 20.52 1.95 17.04
C ALA A 523 19.27 1.12 17.43
N ASP A 524 19.03 0.04 16.71
CA ASP A 524 17.93 -0.90 16.89
C ASP A 524 16.48 -0.29 16.77
N GLU A 525 16.28 1.03 16.67
CA GLU A 525 14.95 1.69 16.62
C GLU A 525 14.09 1.27 15.40
N LEU A 526 14.68 1.17 14.21
CA LEU A 526 13.97 0.71 13.00
C LEU A 526 13.50 -0.75 13.13
N GLU A 527 14.33 -1.60 13.73
CA GLU A 527 14.02 -3.01 13.96
C GLU A 527 12.98 -3.17 15.07
N MET A 528 13.04 -2.35 16.13
CA MET A 528 11.99 -2.25 17.15
C MET A 528 10.66 -1.83 16.55
N LEU A 529 10.62 -0.83 15.66
CA LEU A 529 9.39 -0.40 14.99
C LEU A 529 8.77 -1.52 14.14
N GLN A 530 9.59 -2.21 13.33
CA GLN A 530 9.14 -3.39 12.59
C GLN A 530 8.60 -4.46 13.54
N CYS A 531 9.42 -4.94 14.49
CA CYS A 531 9.05 -5.91 15.52
C CYS A 531 7.71 -5.60 16.22
N VAL A 532 7.50 -4.35 16.62
CA VAL A 532 6.32 -3.87 17.33
C VAL A 532 5.06 -3.98 16.46
N ILE A 533 5.13 -3.54 15.21
CA ILE A 533 4.01 -3.61 14.27
C ILE A 533 3.75 -5.08 13.87
N GLU A 534 4.80 -5.86 13.61
CA GLU A 534 4.70 -7.27 13.25
C GLU A 534 4.00 -8.12 14.31
N ASN A 535 4.30 -7.88 15.59
CA ASN A 535 3.82 -8.64 16.74
C ASN A 535 2.64 -7.96 17.46
N LYS A 536 2.08 -6.89 16.88
CA LYS A 536 0.96 -6.08 17.42
C LYS A 536 1.18 -5.60 18.87
N ILE A 537 2.40 -5.16 19.20
CA ILE A 537 2.77 -4.70 20.54
C ILE A 537 2.34 -3.24 20.72
N THR A 538 1.04 -3.00 20.90
CA THR A 538 0.50 -1.65 21.13
C THR A 538 0.76 -1.15 22.55
N ALA A 539 0.87 0.17 22.72
CA ALA A 539 0.83 0.79 24.05
C ALA A 539 -0.52 0.50 24.74
N GLN A 540 -0.49 0.03 25.99
CA GLN A 540 -1.70 -0.24 26.78
C GLN A 540 -2.20 1.06 27.40
N PHE A 541 -2.97 1.84 26.64
CA PHE A 541 -3.69 2.99 27.18
C PHE A 541 -4.78 2.51 28.15
N ASP A 542 -4.44 2.42 29.43
CA ASP A 542 -5.39 2.24 30.53
C ASP A 542 -6.34 3.45 30.58
N LEU A 543 -7.43 3.36 29.81
CA LEU A 543 -8.59 4.21 29.95
C LEU A 543 -9.30 3.85 31.25
N LEU A 544 -8.92 4.55 32.31
CA LEU A 544 -9.66 4.76 33.56
C LEU A 544 -10.73 3.69 33.87
N LYS A 545 -10.30 2.62 34.56
CA LYS A 545 -11.20 1.93 35.49
C LYS A 545 -11.48 2.85 36.68
N GLU A 546 -12.40 3.79 36.50
CA GLU A 546 -13.16 4.39 37.59
C GLU A 546 -14.20 3.36 38.12
N ASP A 547 -13.70 2.20 38.55
CA ASP A 547 -14.48 1.26 39.34
C ASP A 547 -14.63 1.87 40.75
N VAL A 548 -15.81 2.46 40.97
CA VAL A 548 -16.32 3.06 42.21
C VAL A 548 -15.73 2.47 43.50
N LEU A 549 -15.03 3.31 44.28
CA LEU A 549 -14.82 3.11 45.71
C LEU A 549 -14.80 4.45 46.45
N ILE A 550 -15.80 4.63 47.33
CA ILE A 550 -16.11 5.82 48.16
C ILE A 550 -16.68 7.00 47.37
#